data_AF-A0A6A6E6X8-F1
#
_entry.id   AF-A0A6A6E6X8-F1
#
_cell.length_a   1.000
_cell.length_b   1.000
_cell.length_c   1.000
_cell.angle_alpha   90.00
_cell.angle_beta   90.00
_cell.angle_gamma   90.00
#
_symmetry.space_group_name_H-M   'P 1'
#
loop_
_entity.id
_entity.type
_entity.pdbx_description
1 polymer ?
#
loop_
_entity_poly.entity_id
_entity_poly.type
_entity_poly.pdbx_seq_one_letter_code
_entity_poly.pdbx_strand_id
1 'polypeptide(L)'
;MEHFDNWSTAIDVVSSQFYDDRPGKASAVKYLILFEYTLRNGEGSTYTHPVYHKFVANPENAVTEPIRELSVDMGVRPSSAPYITWTSIKGNVGTIVVSAGTSNSIFINRTLGEGGWQEVKTMAGRAYSREAKIPANDMGYLHLAGGAEEGQSSPSQILAKVMDFEAALQRLGRE
;
A
#
# COMPACT_ATOMS: atom_id res chain seq x y z
N MET A 1 -0.48 -28.10 20.25
CA MET A 1 -1.74 -27.90 19.51
C MET A 1 -2.07 -26.44 19.72
N GLU A 2 -1.93 -25.60 18.70
CA GLU A 2 -2.30 -24.18 18.81
C GLU A 2 -3.83 -24.10 18.91
N HIS A 3 -4.33 -23.40 19.93
CA HIS A 3 -5.76 -23.22 20.14
C HIS A 3 -6.27 -22.10 19.22
N PHE A 4 -7.02 -22.49 18.19
CA PHE A 4 -7.75 -21.55 17.32
C PHE A 4 -9.03 -21.01 17.98
N ASP A 5 -9.16 -21.16 19.30
CA ASP A 5 -10.39 -20.84 20.05
C ASP A 5 -10.38 -19.41 20.62
N ASN A 6 -9.28 -18.67 20.49
CA ASN A 6 -9.08 -17.34 21.08
C ASN A 6 -9.05 -16.19 20.06
N TRP A 7 -9.68 -16.35 18.89
CA TRP A 7 -9.79 -15.25 17.93
C TRP A 7 -10.89 -14.29 18.34
N SER A 8 -10.65 -12.99 18.15
CA SER A 8 -11.70 -11.98 18.27
C SER A 8 -12.77 -12.20 17.19
N THR A 9 -13.95 -11.61 17.41
CA THR A 9 -14.98 -11.56 16.37
C THR A 9 -14.44 -10.90 15.11
N ALA A 10 -14.81 -11.43 13.95
CA ALA A 10 -14.50 -10.79 12.67
C ALA A 10 -15.17 -9.42 12.59
N ILE A 11 -14.42 -8.42 12.14
CA ILE A 11 -14.87 -7.05 11.98
C ILE A 11 -14.94 -6.69 10.49
N ASP A 12 -15.91 -5.85 10.12
CA ASP A 12 -15.91 -5.26 8.80
C ASP A 12 -14.88 -4.12 8.73
N VAL A 13 -13.88 -4.31 7.89
CA VAL A 13 -12.82 -3.32 7.67
C VAL A 13 -13.19 -2.39 6.52
N VAL A 14 -13.86 -2.91 5.50
CA VAL A 14 -14.27 -2.17 4.31
C VAL A 14 -15.40 -2.91 3.60
N SER A 15 -16.47 -2.19 3.32
CA SER A 15 -17.58 -2.63 2.49
C SER A 15 -17.96 -1.54 1.49
N SER A 16 -18.74 -1.90 0.48
CA SER A 16 -19.42 -0.95 -0.39
C SER A 16 -20.91 -1.29 -0.43
N GLN A 17 -21.74 -0.26 -0.56
CA GLN A 17 -23.17 -0.43 -0.82
C GLN A 17 -23.45 -0.82 -2.28
N PHE A 18 -22.47 -0.64 -3.19
CA PHE A 18 -22.60 -0.97 -4.60
C PHE A 18 -22.05 -2.36 -4.88
N TYR A 19 -22.87 -3.21 -5.51
CA TYR A 19 -22.50 -4.60 -5.81
C TYR A 19 -21.28 -4.75 -6.73
N ASP A 20 -21.12 -3.82 -7.68
CA ASP A 20 -20.03 -3.86 -8.65
C ASP A 20 -18.67 -3.44 -8.02
N ASP A 21 -18.69 -2.78 -6.86
CA ASP A 21 -17.47 -2.44 -6.13
C ASP A 21 -16.94 -3.66 -5.41
N ARG A 22 -15.69 -4.05 -5.70
CA ARG A 22 -15.06 -5.20 -5.05
C ARG A 22 -13.84 -4.74 -4.27
N PRO A 23 -13.98 -4.44 -2.96
CA PRO A 23 -12.83 -4.18 -2.12
C PRO A 23 -11.95 -5.44 -2.03
N GLY A 24 -10.64 -5.26 -2.09
CA GLY A 24 -9.71 -6.37 -2.08
C GLY A 24 -8.29 -5.95 -1.73
N LYS A 25 -7.38 -6.93 -1.75
CA LYS A 25 -5.93 -6.73 -1.55
C LYS A 25 -5.59 -5.95 -0.28
N ALA A 26 -6.34 -6.23 0.77
CA ALA A 26 -6.15 -5.58 2.04
C ALA A 26 -4.82 -6.00 2.67
N SER A 27 -4.08 -5.01 3.19
CA SER A 27 -2.91 -5.21 4.06
C SER A 27 -2.92 -4.16 5.15
N ALA A 28 -2.36 -4.48 6.31
CA ALA A 28 -2.36 -3.57 7.45
C ALA A 28 -0.96 -3.47 8.05
N VAL A 29 -0.59 -2.27 8.48
CA VAL A 29 0.61 -2.03 9.27
C VAL A 29 0.34 -0.91 10.27
N LYS A 30 0.76 -1.11 11.51
CA LYS A 30 0.58 -0.13 12.58
C LYS A 30 -0.90 0.28 12.70
N TYR A 31 -1.22 1.55 12.45
CA TYR A 31 -2.57 2.11 12.51
C TYR A 31 -3.18 2.31 11.12
N LEU A 32 -2.68 1.67 10.08
CA LEU A 32 -3.22 1.80 8.73
C LEU A 32 -3.66 0.48 8.17
N ILE A 33 -4.82 0.52 7.52
CA ILE A 33 -5.34 -0.54 6.66
C ILE A 33 -5.35 0.04 5.25
N LEU A 34 -4.65 -0.61 4.34
CA LEU A 34 -4.57 -0.30 2.91
C LEU A 34 -5.35 -1.35 2.13
N PHE A 35 -6.06 -0.94 1.09
CA PHE A 35 -6.82 -1.83 0.23
C PHE A 35 -7.02 -1.19 -1.14
N GLU A 36 -7.50 -1.94 -2.11
CA GLU A 36 -7.99 -1.40 -3.37
C GLU A 36 -9.51 -1.58 -3.46
N TYR A 37 -10.17 -0.71 -4.21
CA TYR A 37 -11.48 -1.04 -4.78
C TYR A 37 -11.31 -1.38 -6.24
N THR A 38 -11.89 -2.49 -6.67
CA THR A 38 -12.20 -2.71 -8.09
C THR A 38 -13.48 -1.94 -8.39
N LEU A 39 -13.37 -0.82 -9.09
CA LEU A 39 -14.49 0.07 -9.42
C LEU A 39 -14.81 -0.03 -10.91
N ARG A 40 -16.08 -0.20 -11.26
CA ARG A 40 -16.52 -0.19 -12.66
C ARG A 40 -16.63 1.24 -13.15
N ASN A 41 -16.08 1.55 -14.32
CA ASN A 41 -16.28 2.86 -14.93
C ASN A 41 -17.74 3.08 -15.33
N GLY A 42 -18.19 4.33 -15.38
CA GLY A 42 -19.57 4.68 -15.75
C GLY A 42 -19.96 4.26 -17.18
N GLU A 43 -18.98 3.94 -18.03
CA GLU A 43 -19.14 3.45 -19.40
C GLU A 43 -19.22 1.91 -19.50
N GLY A 44 -19.21 1.21 -18.36
CA GLY A 44 -19.70 -0.15 -18.20
C GLY A 44 -18.78 -1.29 -18.67
N SER A 45 -17.57 -1.03 -19.17
CA SER A 45 -16.71 -2.08 -19.74
C SER A 45 -15.32 -2.20 -19.15
N THR A 46 -14.86 -1.24 -18.34
CA THR A 46 -13.52 -1.30 -17.73
C THR A 46 -13.58 -1.11 -16.22
N TYR A 47 -12.67 -1.80 -15.53
CA TYR A 47 -12.47 -1.65 -14.10
C TYR A 47 -11.21 -0.82 -13.83
N THR A 48 -11.27 0.00 -12.79
CA THR A 48 -10.12 0.67 -12.20
C THR A 48 -9.86 0.12 -10.80
N HIS A 49 -8.61 0.20 -10.35
CA HIS A 49 -8.17 -0.36 -9.07
C HIS A 49 -7.53 0.68 -8.14
N PRO A 50 -8.17 1.85 -7.87
CA PRO A 50 -7.59 2.87 -7.01
C PRO A 50 -7.32 2.33 -5.61
N VAL A 51 -6.21 2.80 -5.04
CA VAL A 51 -5.74 2.42 -3.71
C VAL A 51 -6.33 3.37 -2.67
N TYR A 52 -6.80 2.80 -1.56
CA TYR A 52 -7.42 3.51 -0.45
C TYR A 52 -6.82 3.06 0.88
N HIS A 53 -6.93 3.90 1.89
CA HIS A 53 -6.52 3.59 3.24
C HIS A 53 -7.49 4.12 4.29
N LYS A 54 -7.40 3.51 5.47
CA LYS A 54 -7.99 4.00 6.72
C LYS A 54 -6.89 4.16 7.76
N PHE A 55 -6.95 5.25 8.52
CA PHE A 55 -6.26 5.33 9.81
C PHE A 55 -7.17 4.72 10.87
N VAL A 56 -6.66 3.77 11.64
CA VAL A 56 -7.41 2.94 12.56
C VAL A 56 -6.57 2.75 13.82
N ALA A 57 -6.81 3.58 14.84
CA ALA A 57 -6.06 3.52 16.09
C ALA A 57 -6.35 2.21 16.88
N ASN A 58 -7.59 1.73 16.81
CA ASN A 58 -7.99 0.40 17.28
C ASN A 58 -8.58 -0.37 16.10
N PRO A 59 -7.96 -1.50 15.65
CA PRO A 59 -8.44 -2.27 14.52
C PRO A 59 -9.92 -2.65 14.66
N GLU A 60 -10.42 -2.92 15.87
CA GLU A 60 -11.83 -3.29 16.13
C GLU A 60 -12.85 -2.20 15.73
N ASN A 61 -12.40 -0.96 15.56
CA ASN A 61 -13.24 0.17 15.17
C ASN A 61 -13.12 0.51 13.67
N ALA A 62 -12.44 -0.31 12.86
CA ALA A 62 -12.17 -0.02 11.44
C ALA A 62 -13.44 0.35 10.64
N VAL A 63 -14.59 -0.22 10.98
CA VAL A 63 -15.87 0.02 10.29
C VAL A 63 -16.27 1.51 10.30
N THR A 64 -16.01 2.24 11.39
CA THR A 64 -16.41 3.66 11.54
C THR A 64 -15.36 4.64 11.03
N GLU A 65 -14.14 4.17 10.75
CA GLU A 65 -13.04 5.05 10.32
C GLU A 65 -13.21 5.48 8.85
N PRO A 66 -12.93 6.75 8.52
CA PRO A 66 -13.15 7.28 7.19
C PRO A 66 -12.17 6.70 6.16
N ILE A 67 -12.72 6.31 5.02
CA ILE A 67 -11.97 5.86 3.83
C ILE A 67 -11.36 7.08 3.14
N ARG A 68 -10.08 6.98 2.79
CA ARG A 68 -9.34 8.00 2.05
C ARG A 68 -8.72 7.37 0.81
N GLU A 69 -8.86 8.02 -0.35
CA GLU A 69 -8.11 7.62 -1.53
C GLU A 69 -6.65 8.02 -1.36
N LEU A 70 -5.74 7.12 -1.70
CA LEU A 70 -4.32 7.42 -1.75
C LEU A 70 -4.05 8.24 -3.02
N SER A 71 -3.77 9.52 -2.83
CA SER A 71 -3.37 10.43 -3.92
C SER A 71 -2.09 11.16 -3.57
N VAL A 72 -1.28 11.37 -4.59
CA VAL A 72 -0.02 12.12 -4.56
C VAL A 72 -0.28 13.49 -5.21
N ASP A 73 0.48 14.50 -4.80
CA ASP A 73 0.47 15.82 -5.44
C ASP A 73 0.61 15.70 -6.97
N MET A 74 -0.05 16.61 -7.71
CA MET A 74 -0.10 16.61 -9.19
C MET A 74 -0.87 15.44 -9.85
N GLY A 75 -1.70 14.73 -9.09
CA GLY A 75 -2.73 13.84 -9.65
C GLY A 75 -2.29 12.41 -9.93
N VAL A 76 -1.10 12.01 -9.47
CA VAL A 76 -0.69 10.59 -9.52
C VAL A 76 -1.54 9.80 -8.53
N ARG A 77 -2.23 8.77 -9.05
CA ARG A 77 -3.13 7.88 -8.31
C ARG A 77 -2.63 6.44 -8.43
N PRO A 78 -1.97 5.91 -7.39
CA PRO A 78 -1.51 4.52 -7.37
C PRO A 78 -2.68 3.55 -7.52
N SER A 79 -2.43 2.46 -8.25
CA SER A 79 -3.47 1.51 -8.65
C SER A 79 -2.94 0.07 -8.68
N SER A 80 -3.85 -0.87 -8.41
CA SER A 80 -3.69 -2.33 -8.42
C SER A 80 -2.77 -2.90 -7.32
N ALA A 81 -3.25 -3.95 -6.68
CA ALA A 81 -2.60 -4.83 -5.71
C ALA A 81 -1.58 -4.13 -4.81
N PRO A 82 -2.05 -3.22 -3.93
CA PRO A 82 -1.16 -2.47 -3.08
C PRO A 82 -0.52 -3.32 -1.97
N TYR A 83 0.65 -2.89 -1.51
CA TYR A 83 1.35 -3.48 -0.37
C TYR A 83 1.85 -2.38 0.56
N ILE A 84 1.62 -2.51 1.87
CA ILE A 84 2.02 -1.52 2.88
C ILE A 84 3.11 -2.04 3.81
N THR A 85 4.07 -1.18 4.15
CA THR A 85 5.02 -1.38 5.26
C THR A 85 5.27 -0.07 6.01
N TRP A 86 5.96 -0.15 7.14
CA TRP A 86 6.28 0.99 7.99
C TRP A 86 7.72 0.89 8.49
N THR A 87 8.37 2.04 8.65
CA THR A 87 9.66 2.17 9.34
C THR A 87 9.62 3.33 10.33
N SER A 88 10.42 3.25 11.39
CA SER A 88 10.63 4.37 12.33
C SER A 88 11.49 5.49 11.72
N ILE A 89 12.11 5.28 10.55
CA ILE A 89 12.96 6.29 9.91
C ILE A 89 12.14 7.51 9.54
N LYS A 90 12.59 8.67 10.02
CA LYS A 90 12.09 10.02 9.77
C LYS A 90 10.60 10.25 10.06
N GLY A 91 10.34 11.27 10.88
CA GLY A 91 8.99 11.69 11.28
C GLY A 91 8.59 11.12 12.64
N ASN A 92 7.82 11.89 13.41
CA ASN A 92 7.43 11.52 14.78
C ASN A 92 6.62 10.22 14.84
N VAL A 93 5.90 9.90 13.76
CA VAL A 93 5.09 8.70 13.61
C VAL A 93 5.76 7.63 12.74
N GLY A 94 7.00 7.87 12.29
CA GLY A 94 7.72 7.11 11.29
C GLY A 94 7.28 7.42 9.85
N THR A 95 7.74 6.60 8.91
CA THR A 95 7.39 6.68 7.49
C THR A 95 6.60 5.43 7.09
N ILE A 96 5.39 5.64 6.56
CA ILE A 96 4.58 4.62 5.89
C ILE A 96 5.05 4.53 4.45
N VAL A 97 5.10 3.31 3.91
CA VAL A 97 5.52 3.03 2.53
C VAL A 97 4.48 2.16 1.86
N VAL A 98 4.05 2.57 0.68
CA VAL A 98 3.11 1.85 -0.17
C VAL A 98 3.77 1.53 -1.51
N SER A 99 3.67 0.27 -1.93
CA SER A 99 3.95 -0.18 -3.29
C SER A 99 2.61 -0.46 -3.98
N ALA A 100 2.51 -0.15 -5.27
CA ALA A 100 1.32 -0.43 -6.09
C ALA A 100 1.74 -1.08 -7.41
N GLY A 101 0.92 -1.99 -7.91
CA GLY A 101 1.25 -2.87 -9.03
C GLY A 101 1.46 -2.16 -10.36
N THR A 102 0.81 -1.00 -10.56
CA THR A 102 0.94 -0.21 -11.80
C THR A 102 2.08 0.82 -11.78
N SER A 103 2.90 0.90 -10.72
CA SER A 103 4.00 1.88 -10.62
C SER A 103 5.35 1.25 -10.29
N ASN A 104 6.43 1.80 -10.86
CA ASN A 104 7.79 1.49 -10.42
C ASN A 104 8.09 2.17 -9.06
N SER A 105 7.45 3.29 -8.79
CA SER A 105 7.65 4.09 -7.58
C SER A 105 7.05 3.43 -6.35
N ILE A 106 7.43 3.94 -5.19
CA ILE A 106 6.73 3.74 -3.92
C ILE A 106 6.14 5.08 -3.49
N PHE A 107 5.19 5.04 -2.57
CA PHE A 107 4.48 6.21 -2.07
C PHE A 107 4.64 6.26 -0.57
N ILE A 108 5.02 7.41 -0.04
CA ILE A 108 5.32 7.56 1.38
C ILE A 108 4.42 8.59 2.04
N ASN A 109 4.16 8.38 3.33
CA ASN A 109 3.42 9.32 4.17
C ASN A 109 4.01 9.34 5.60
N ARG A 110 4.08 10.52 6.21
CA ARG A 110 4.65 10.75 7.56
C ARG A 110 3.66 11.40 8.53
N THR A 111 2.39 11.30 8.19
CA THR A 111 1.24 11.97 8.83
C THR A 111 0.08 10.99 8.96
N LEU A 112 0.38 9.69 9.15
CA LEU A 112 -0.61 8.63 9.38
C LEU A 112 -1.68 8.50 8.28
N GLY A 113 -1.31 8.82 7.04
CA GLY A 113 -2.22 8.80 5.89
C GLY A 113 -3.01 10.10 5.71
N GLU A 114 -2.78 11.12 6.53
CA GLU A 114 -3.31 12.47 6.31
C GLU A 114 -2.42 13.28 5.35
N GLY A 115 -3.00 14.27 4.67
CA GLY A 115 -2.27 15.12 3.72
C GLY A 115 -1.83 14.40 2.44
N GLY A 116 -0.98 15.07 1.66
CA GLY A 116 -0.46 14.55 0.39
C GLY A 116 0.57 13.44 0.59
N TRP A 117 0.41 12.35 -0.16
CA TRP A 117 1.45 11.33 -0.27
C TRP A 117 2.58 11.85 -1.15
N GLN A 118 3.81 11.41 -0.87
CA GLN A 118 4.98 11.75 -1.69
C GLN A 118 5.41 10.53 -2.52
N GLU A 119 5.70 10.74 -3.80
CA GLU A 119 6.25 9.69 -4.67
C GLU A 119 7.78 9.58 -4.48
N VAL A 120 8.28 8.35 -4.37
CA VAL A 120 9.72 8.03 -4.40
C VAL A 120 9.97 7.06 -5.54
N LYS A 121 10.75 7.50 -6.52
CA LYS A 121 11.12 6.66 -7.67
C LYS A 121 12.05 5.52 -7.23
N THR A 122 11.85 4.34 -7.83
CA THR A 122 12.71 3.16 -7.59
C THR A 122 13.15 2.53 -8.90
N MET A 123 14.19 1.71 -8.84
CA MET A 123 14.66 0.88 -9.96
C MET A 123 14.02 -0.52 -9.97
N ALA A 124 13.11 -0.81 -9.04
CA ALA A 124 12.35 -2.06 -9.07
C ALA A 124 11.28 -1.97 -10.16
N GLY A 125 11.11 -3.05 -10.91
CA GLY A 125 10.03 -3.16 -11.89
C GLY A 125 8.65 -3.14 -11.22
N ARG A 126 7.62 -2.86 -12.02
CA ARG A 126 6.22 -3.10 -11.64
C ARG A 126 5.99 -4.59 -11.46
N ALA A 127 5.08 -4.93 -10.54
CA ALA A 127 4.61 -6.28 -10.37
C ALA A 127 3.31 -6.28 -9.57
N TYR A 128 2.42 -7.21 -9.89
CA TYR A 128 1.20 -7.44 -9.13
C TYR A 128 1.55 -7.82 -7.68
N SER A 129 0.96 -7.11 -6.71
CA SER A 129 1.21 -7.33 -5.29
C SER A 129 2.70 -7.24 -4.92
N ARG A 130 3.47 -6.37 -5.58
CA ARG A 130 4.92 -6.18 -5.32
C ARG A 130 5.15 -5.87 -3.85
N GLU A 131 5.83 -6.78 -3.15
CA GLU A 131 6.20 -6.64 -1.75
C GLU A 131 7.08 -5.40 -1.57
N ALA A 132 6.80 -4.65 -0.50
CA ALA A 132 7.69 -3.64 0.05
C ALA A 132 7.94 -3.98 1.51
N LYS A 133 9.20 -4.23 1.90
CA LYS A 133 9.54 -4.71 3.23
C LYS A 133 10.79 -4.04 3.77
N ILE A 134 10.71 -3.64 5.04
CA ILE A 134 11.87 -3.15 5.79
C ILE A 134 12.57 -4.37 6.43
N PRO A 135 13.84 -4.66 6.11
CA PRO A 135 14.56 -5.77 6.72
C PRO A 135 14.73 -5.57 8.23
N ALA A 136 14.49 -6.62 9.01
CA ALA A 136 14.59 -6.55 10.47
C ALA A 136 16.03 -6.30 10.96
N ASN A 137 17.03 -6.73 10.19
CA ASN A 137 18.45 -6.58 10.49
C ASN A 137 19.05 -5.28 9.95
N ASP A 138 18.33 -4.53 9.11
CA ASP A 138 18.83 -3.29 8.53
C ASP A 138 17.68 -2.36 8.15
N MET A 139 17.29 -1.51 9.11
CA MET A 139 16.14 -0.64 8.97
C MET A 139 16.34 0.47 7.94
N GLY A 140 17.59 0.76 7.54
CA GLY A 140 17.98 1.79 6.57
C GLY A 140 17.60 1.46 5.13
N TYR A 141 17.25 0.21 4.83
CA TYR A 141 16.94 -0.25 3.49
C TYR A 141 15.48 -0.63 3.30
N LEU A 142 15.06 -0.64 2.04
CA LEU A 142 13.78 -1.18 1.60
C LEU A 142 14.02 -2.29 0.59
N HIS A 143 13.46 -3.47 0.86
CA HIS A 143 13.40 -4.59 -0.06
C HIS A 143 12.11 -4.49 -0.89
N LEU A 144 12.26 -4.64 -2.20
CA LEU A 144 11.16 -4.69 -3.15
C LEU A 144 11.26 -5.99 -3.93
N ALA A 145 10.23 -6.83 -3.86
CA ALA A 145 10.20 -8.12 -4.56
C ALA A 145 8.89 -8.29 -5.32
N GLY A 146 8.98 -8.72 -6.57
CA GLY A 146 7.81 -8.84 -7.44
C GLY A 146 8.07 -9.69 -8.68
N GLY A 147 6.98 -10.17 -9.26
CA GLY A 147 6.98 -11.02 -10.46
C GLY A 147 6.28 -10.37 -11.64
N ALA A 148 5.22 -11.02 -12.12
CA ALA A 148 4.41 -10.54 -13.25
C ALA A 148 3.59 -9.31 -12.89
N GLU A 149 3.28 -8.48 -13.88
CA GLU A 149 2.20 -7.50 -13.80
C GLU A 149 0.82 -8.19 -13.94
N GLU A 150 -0.24 -7.50 -13.53
CA GLU A 150 -1.61 -8.00 -13.68
C GLU A 150 -1.94 -8.22 -15.17
N GLY A 151 -2.56 -9.35 -15.50
CA GLY A 151 -2.96 -9.67 -16.87
C GLY A 151 -1.82 -10.07 -17.82
N GLN A 152 -0.58 -10.17 -17.35
CA GLN A 152 0.54 -10.62 -18.16
C GLN A 152 0.37 -12.09 -18.59
N SER A 153 0.55 -12.38 -19.88
CA SER A 153 0.41 -13.73 -20.48
C SER A 153 1.74 -14.41 -20.84
N SER A 154 2.85 -13.67 -20.80
CA SER A 154 4.20 -14.21 -21.02
C SER A 154 4.86 -14.59 -19.69
N PRO A 155 5.81 -15.56 -19.69
CA PRO A 155 6.59 -15.87 -18.49
C PRO A 155 7.26 -14.63 -17.90
N SER A 156 7.24 -14.52 -16.57
CA SER A 156 7.93 -13.47 -15.82
C SER A 156 8.98 -14.07 -14.89
N GLN A 157 9.91 -13.23 -14.44
CA GLN A 157 10.87 -13.57 -13.41
C GLN A 157 10.44 -12.95 -12.09
N ILE A 158 10.68 -13.64 -10.98
CA ILE A 158 10.64 -13.02 -9.66
C ILE A 158 11.97 -12.29 -9.47
N LEU A 159 11.90 -10.97 -9.31
CA LEU A 159 13.08 -10.12 -9.08
C LEU A 159 12.96 -9.44 -7.73
N ALA A 160 14.09 -9.36 -7.03
CA ALA A 160 14.23 -8.60 -5.79
C ALA A 160 15.22 -7.46 -5.99
N LYS A 161 14.94 -6.31 -5.38
CA LYS A 161 15.80 -5.12 -5.34
C LYS A 161 15.87 -4.61 -3.92
N VAL A 162 17.02 -4.04 -3.59
CA VAL A 162 17.28 -3.38 -2.31
C VAL A 162 17.59 -1.93 -2.59
N MET A 163 16.92 -1.01 -1.91
CA MET A 163 17.14 0.43 -2.00
C MET A 163 17.69 0.94 -0.67
N ASP A 164 18.71 1.79 -0.71
CA ASP A 164 19.09 2.62 0.44
C ASP A 164 17.97 3.65 0.68
N PHE A 165 17.08 3.30 1.60
CA PHE A 165 15.84 4.02 1.81
C PHE A 165 16.08 5.25 2.66
N GLU A 166 16.94 5.17 3.67
CA GLU A 166 17.31 6.32 4.48
C GLU A 166 17.91 7.43 3.63
N ALA A 167 18.86 7.12 2.74
CA ALA A 167 19.43 8.11 1.83
C ALA A 167 18.39 8.71 0.88
N ALA A 168 17.43 7.90 0.39
CA ALA A 168 16.33 8.40 -0.44
C ALA A 168 15.45 9.41 0.35
N LEU A 169 15.09 9.09 1.59
CA LEU A 169 14.33 10.00 2.45
C LEU A 169 15.12 11.25 2.88
N GLN A 170 16.45 11.19 2.89
CA GLN A 170 17.32 12.35 3.12
C GLN A 170 17.27 13.36 1.98
N ARG A 171 17.23 12.91 0.73
CA ARG A 171 17.17 13.77 -0.45
C ARG A 171 15.85 14.55 -0.52
N LEU A 172 14.73 13.91 -0.18
CA LEU A 172 13.40 14.55 -0.18
C LEU A 172 13.22 15.68 0.86
N GLY A 173 14.05 15.76 1.89
CA GLY A 173 13.93 16.77 2.94
C GLY A 173 14.81 18.01 2.71
N ARG A 174 15.44 18.13 1.55
CA ARG A 174 16.32 19.25 1.18
C ARG A 174 15.72 20.15 0.09
N GLU A 175 14.50 19.87 -0.33
CA GLU A 175 13.68 20.67 -1.25
C GLU A 175 12.67 21.50 -0.44
#